data_AF-A0AAD7S0F6-F1
#
_entry.id   AF-A0AAD7S0F6-F1
#
_cell.length_a   1.000
_cell.length_b   1.000
_cell.length_c   1.000
_cell.angle_alpha   90.00
_cell.angle_beta   90.00
_cell.angle_gamma   90.00
#
_symmetry.space_group_name_H-M   'P 1'
#
loop_
_entity.id
_entity.type
_entity.pdbx_description
1 polymer ?
#
loop_
_entity_poly.entity_id
_entity_poly.type
_entity_poly.pdbx_seq_one_letter_code
_entity_poly.pdbx_strand_id
1 'polypeptide(L)'
;MQIMGLIHTLEQCLNRMQTMGLIHTLEQCLNRMQTVGLIHTLEQCLNSMQTMGLILTLEQCLNRMQTAGLIHTLEQRLNSMQTVGLIHTLEQCLNSMQTVGLIHTLEQCLTGMQTVGLIHTLEQCLNSMQTVGLIHTIEQCLNRMQTAGLIHTLEQRLNSMQTVGLIHTLEQCLNSMQTVGLIHTLEQCLTGMQTVGLIHTLEQCLNSMQTVGLIHTLEQCLNSMQTVGLIHTLEQCLNSMQTAGLIHTLEQQCP
;
A
#
# COMPACT_ATOMS: atom_id res chain seq x y z
N MET A 1 28.81 3.86 26.19
CA MET A 1 29.90 2.94 25.78
C MET A 1 30.17 3.18 24.31
N GLN A 2 31.43 3.33 23.91
CA GLN A 2 31.85 3.35 22.52
C GLN A 2 32.63 2.06 22.26
N ILE A 3 32.29 1.34 21.20
CA ILE A 3 33.01 0.13 20.78
C ILE A 3 33.41 0.28 19.31
N MET A 4 34.67 -0.05 19.01
CA MET A 4 35.23 -0.01 17.67
C MET A 4 36.04 -1.29 17.43
N GLY A 5 35.74 -2.00 16.35
CA GLY A 5 36.31 -3.33 16.08
C GLY A 5 35.61 -3.98 14.89
N LEU A 6 36.15 -5.09 14.39
CA LEU A 6 35.66 -5.68 13.14
C LEU A 6 34.30 -6.39 13.32
N ILE A 7 34.15 -7.14 14.41
CA ILE A 7 32.96 -7.94 14.73
C ILE A 7 32.66 -7.77 16.22
N HIS A 8 31.40 -7.57 16.57
CA HIS A 8 30.95 -7.55 17.97
C HIS A 8 29.73 -8.42 18.16
N THR A 9 29.76 -9.25 19.21
CA THR A 9 28.56 -9.87 19.80
C THR A 9 28.38 -9.26 21.18
N LEU A 10 27.18 -8.77 21.50
CA LEU A 10 26.89 -8.18 22.80
C LEU A 10 25.51 -8.62 23.29
N GLU A 11 25.41 -8.99 24.55
CA GLU A 11 24.16 -9.46 25.16
C GLU A 11 23.26 -8.27 25.52
N GLN A 12 23.76 -7.26 26.25
CA GLN A 12 22.92 -6.19 26.79
C GLN A 12 23.46 -4.76 26.63
N CYS A 13 22.56 -3.84 26.27
CA CYS A 13 22.81 -2.42 25.99
C CYS A 13 21.95 -1.49 26.89
N LEU A 14 22.30 -1.41 28.18
CA LEU A 14 21.49 -0.77 29.24
C LEU A 14 21.16 0.73 29.05
N ASN A 15 22.01 1.52 28.39
CA ASN A 15 21.81 2.98 28.35
C ASN A 15 22.18 3.68 27.03
N ARG A 16 23.47 3.94 26.78
CA ARG A 16 23.90 4.57 25.51
C ARG A 16 25.07 3.81 24.94
N MET A 17 24.90 3.27 23.74
CA MET A 17 25.98 2.70 22.95
C MET A 17 26.11 3.39 21.60
N GLN A 18 27.37 3.54 21.19
CA GLN A 18 27.78 3.86 19.83
C GLN A 18 28.73 2.76 19.38
N THR A 19 28.46 2.09 18.25
CA THR A 19 29.39 1.12 17.66
C THR A 19 29.75 1.48 16.23
N MET A 20 31.00 1.20 15.87
CA MET A 20 31.42 1.10 14.46
C MET A 20 32.17 -0.22 14.25
N GLY A 21 31.81 -0.95 13.19
CA GLY A 21 32.38 -2.27 12.89
C GLY A 21 31.78 -2.87 11.62
N LEU A 22 32.28 -4.02 11.17
CA LEU A 22 31.76 -4.67 9.97
C LEU A 22 30.46 -5.42 10.27
N ILE A 23 30.42 -6.18 11.37
CA ILE A 23 29.30 -7.03 11.77
C ILE A 23 28.97 -6.76 13.25
N HIS A 24 27.70 -6.53 13.56
CA HIS A 24 27.22 -6.44 14.94
C HIS A 24 26.06 -7.40 15.16
N THR A 25 26.19 -8.27 16.16
CA THR A 25 25.09 -9.08 16.71
C THR A 25 24.79 -8.57 18.11
N LEU A 26 23.55 -8.18 18.38
CA LEU A 26 23.13 -7.65 19.68
C LEU A 26 21.81 -8.30 20.09
N GLU A 27 21.71 -8.74 21.33
CA GLU A 27 20.48 -9.33 21.84
C GLU A 27 19.53 -8.21 22.33
N GLN A 28 19.90 -7.44 23.36
CA GLN A 28 18.98 -6.49 24.00
C GLN A 28 19.48 -5.04 24.04
N CYS A 29 18.73 -4.12 23.45
CA CYS A 29 18.97 -2.68 23.45
C CYS A 29 17.87 -1.91 24.23
N LEU A 30 18.17 -1.56 25.49
CA LEU A 30 17.17 -1.01 26.42
C LEU A 30 16.83 0.48 26.20
N ASN A 31 17.78 1.32 25.80
CA ASN A 31 17.58 2.78 25.85
C ASN A 31 17.97 3.51 24.55
N ARG A 32 19.26 3.71 24.24
CA ARG A 32 19.69 4.30 22.96
C ARG A 32 20.90 3.61 22.36
N MET A 33 20.80 3.29 21.08
CA MET A 33 21.90 2.79 20.26
C MET A 33 22.04 3.61 18.97
N GLN A 34 23.28 3.89 18.59
CA GLN A 34 23.65 4.33 17.24
C GLN A 34 24.71 3.36 16.70
N THR A 35 24.51 2.80 15.51
CA THR A 35 25.48 1.88 14.90
C THR A 35 25.79 2.25 13.46
N VAL A 36 27.04 2.02 13.08
CA VAL A 36 27.50 2.01 11.69
C VAL A 36 28.20 0.68 11.42
N GLY A 37 27.83 0.02 10.33
CA GLY A 37 28.45 -1.24 9.94
C GLY A 37 27.84 -1.89 8.72
N LEU A 38 28.44 -2.95 8.20
CA LEU A 38 27.93 -3.61 7.00
C LEU A 38 26.68 -4.44 7.30
N ILE A 39 26.73 -5.24 8.36
CA ILE A 39 25.68 -6.18 8.75
C ILE A 39 25.32 -5.96 10.22
N HIS A 40 24.02 -5.89 10.50
CA HIS A 40 23.48 -5.82 11.85
C HIS A 40 22.40 -6.89 12.02
N THR A 41 22.53 -7.69 13.08
CA THR A 41 21.47 -8.56 13.58
C THR A 41 21.13 -8.09 14.99
N LEU A 42 19.89 -7.65 15.21
CA LEU A 42 19.39 -7.26 16.53
C LEU A 42 18.14 -8.06 16.87
N GLU A 43 18.09 -8.65 18.05
CA GLU A 43 16.86 -9.27 18.55
C GLU A 43 15.90 -8.18 19.05
N GLN A 44 16.24 -7.42 20.10
CA GLN A 44 15.29 -6.54 20.78
C GLN A 44 15.80 -5.09 20.93
N CYS A 45 14.99 -4.11 20.50
CA CYS A 45 15.21 -2.68 20.79
C CYS A 45 13.99 -2.03 21.45
N LEU A 46 14.11 -1.68 22.73
CA LEU A 46 12.98 -1.14 23.51
C LEU A 46 12.69 0.35 23.25
N ASN A 47 13.70 1.18 22.94
CA ASN A 47 13.52 2.64 22.97
C ASN A 47 13.96 3.38 21.70
N SER A 48 15.25 3.43 21.38
CA SER A 48 15.71 4.19 20.21
C SER A 48 16.94 3.59 19.54
N MET A 49 16.80 3.26 18.26
CA MET A 49 17.90 2.85 17.39
C MET A 49 18.08 3.83 16.22
N GLN A 50 19.33 4.15 15.90
CA GLN A 50 19.71 4.76 14.62
C GLN A 50 20.79 3.89 13.98
N THR A 51 20.53 3.36 12.79
CA THR A 51 21.43 2.40 12.12
C THR A 51 21.75 2.84 10.71
N MET A 52 23.02 2.81 10.35
CA MET A 52 23.50 2.91 8.97
C MET A 52 24.23 1.63 8.60
N GLY A 53 23.76 0.91 7.58
CA GLY A 53 24.46 -0.30 7.13
C GLY A 53 23.92 -0.93 5.85
N LEU A 54 24.61 -1.94 5.31
CA LEU A 54 24.14 -2.58 4.07
C LEU A 54 22.94 -3.48 4.34
N ILE A 55 23.01 -4.27 5.41
CA ILE A 55 22.00 -5.26 5.79
C ILE A 55 21.63 -5.04 7.27
N LEU A 56 20.34 -4.94 7.55
CA LEU A 56 19.78 -4.99 8.90
C LEU A 56 18.71 -6.09 8.98
N THR A 57 18.92 -7.03 9.90
CA THR A 57 17.87 -7.90 10.41
C THR A 57 17.53 -7.46 11.83
N LEU A 58 16.26 -7.18 12.09
CA LEU A 58 15.75 -6.89 13.43
C LEU A 58 14.54 -7.78 13.70
N GLU A 59 14.48 -8.41 14.87
CA GLU A 59 13.27 -9.13 15.30
C GLU A 59 12.23 -8.13 15.86
N GLN A 60 12.54 -7.42 16.94
CA GLN A 60 11.57 -6.61 17.67
C GLN A 60 12.06 -5.18 17.97
N CYS A 61 11.25 -4.16 17.62
CA CYS A 61 11.42 -2.80 18.17
C CYS A 61 10.13 -2.23 18.74
N LEU A 62 10.16 -1.77 20.00
CA LEU A 62 8.96 -1.26 20.65
C LEU A 62 8.66 0.22 20.39
N ASN A 63 9.65 1.06 20.08
CA ASN A 63 9.45 2.52 20.19
C ASN A 63 9.93 3.34 18.99
N ARG A 64 11.23 3.54 18.78
CA ARG A 64 11.72 4.34 17.64
C ARG A 64 12.93 3.72 16.96
N MET A 65 12.84 3.59 15.65
CA MET A 65 13.94 3.17 14.81
C MET A 65 14.04 4.10 13.60
N GLN A 66 15.27 4.50 13.27
CA GLN A 66 15.60 5.19 12.03
C GLN A 66 16.73 4.41 11.36
N THR A 67 16.51 3.95 10.12
CA THR A 67 17.51 3.14 9.41
C THR A 67 17.77 3.67 8.02
N ALA A 68 19.01 3.54 7.58
CA ALA A 68 19.35 3.69 6.17
C ALA A 68 20.28 2.54 5.75
N GLY A 69 19.96 1.92 4.62
CA GLY A 69 20.67 0.72 4.18
C GLY A 69 20.16 0.11 2.89
N LEU A 70 20.80 -0.96 2.41
CA LEU A 70 20.35 -1.61 1.16
C LEU A 70 19.15 -2.52 1.41
N ILE A 71 19.25 -3.37 2.43
CA ILE A 71 18.28 -4.43 2.74
C ILE A 71 17.88 -4.32 4.22
N HIS A 72 16.58 -4.28 4.47
CA HIS A 72 16.01 -4.35 5.81
C HIS A 72 15.02 -5.51 5.89
N THR A 73 15.22 -6.39 6.86
CA THR A 73 14.23 -7.38 7.28
C THR A 73 13.83 -7.07 8.71
N LEU A 74 12.54 -6.87 8.95
CA LEU A 74 11.99 -6.64 10.27
C LEU A 74 10.79 -7.55 10.51
N GLU A 75 10.78 -8.25 11.64
CA GLU A 75 9.59 -9.01 12.06
C GLU A 75 8.55 -8.05 12.64
N GLN A 76 8.78 -7.46 13.81
CA GLN A 76 7.78 -6.66 14.53
C GLN A 76 8.29 -5.29 14.95
N ARG A 77 7.50 -4.23 14.73
CA ARG A 77 7.69 -2.99 15.49
C ARG A 77 6.44 -2.17 15.81
N LEU A 78 6.26 -1.94 17.11
CA LEU A 78 5.05 -1.40 17.72
C LEU A 78 4.78 0.07 17.33
N ASN A 79 5.81 0.92 17.31
CA ASN A 79 5.64 2.37 17.14
C ASN A 79 6.16 2.92 15.79
N SER A 80 7.47 2.76 15.49
CA SER A 80 8.22 3.22 14.29
C SER A 80 9.65 2.65 14.36
N MET A 81 10.52 2.51 13.36
CA MET A 81 10.62 2.73 11.89
C MET A 81 10.17 4.03 11.22
N GLN A 82 11.18 4.84 10.86
CA GLN A 82 11.34 5.47 9.54
C GLN A 82 12.52 4.78 8.80
N THR A 83 12.43 4.54 7.48
CA THR A 83 13.52 3.87 6.74
C THR A 83 13.83 4.50 5.37
N VAL A 84 15.07 4.34 4.92
CA VAL A 84 15.49 4.59 3.53
C VAL A 84 16.33 3.42 3.05
N GLY A 85 15.99 2.82 1.91
CA GLY A 85 16.77 1.70 1.38
C GLY A 85 16.29 1.12 0.06
N LEU A 86 16.94 0.06 -0.43
CA LEU A 86 16.53 -0.55 -1.71
C LEU A 86 15.38 -1.53 -1.53
N ILE A 87 15.50 -2.42 -0.54
CA ILE A 87 14.56 -3.52 -0.27
C ILE A 87 14.17 -3.47 1.20
N HIS A 88 12.87 -3.53 1.47
CA HIS A 88 12.35 -3.69 2.82
C HIS A 88 11.31 -4.82 2.84
N THR A 89 11.51 -5.77 3.74
CA THR A 89 10.51 -6.76 4.13
C THR A 89 10.14 -6.50 5.58
N LEU A 90 8.85 -6.33 5.84
CA LEU A 90 8.31 -6.18 7.18
C LEU A 90 7.12 -7.12 7.36
N GLU A 91 7.11 -7.87 8.46
CA GLU A 91 5.93 -8.66 8.83
C GLU A 91 4.86 -7.73 9.46
N GLN A 92 5.14 -7.12 10.62
CA GLN A 92 4.11 -6.43 11.40
C GLN A 92 4.46 -4.99 11.83
N CYS A 93 3.61 -4.03 11.44
CA CYS A 93 3.58 -2.65 11.93
C CYS A 93 2.27 -2.35 12.66
N LEU A 94 2.35 -1.98 13.94
CA LEU A 94 1.16 -1.54 14.68
C LEU A 94 0.84 -0.07 14.42
N ASN A 95 1.68 0.87 14.85
CA ASN A 95 1.38 2.30 14.72
C ASN A 95 1.78 2.90 13.37
N SER A 96 2.99 3.45 13.25
CA SER A 96 3.36 4.29 12.09
C SER A 96 4.53 3.74 11.29
N MET A 97 4.50 3.95 9.97
CA MET A 97 5.61 3.68 9.07
C MET A 97 5.79 4.81 8.06
N GLN A 98 7.05 5.23 7.87
CA GLN A 98 7.46 6.06 6.74
C GLN A 98 8.66 5.39 6.07
N THR A 99 8.55 5.09 4.77
CA THR A 99 9.66 4.48 4.02
C THR A 99 9.90 5.13 2.66
N VAL A 100 11.15 5.08 2.23
CA VAL A 100 11.55 5.37 0.85
C VAL A 100 12.41 4.23 0.34
N GLY A 101 12.02 3.60 -0.77
CA GLY A 101 12.81 2.51 -1.34
C GLY A 101 12.23 1.80 -2.54
N LEU A 102 13.07 1.10 -3.31
CA LEU A 102 12.68 0.51 -4.60
C LEU A 102 11.58 -0.56 -4.43
N ILE A 103 11.76 -1.47 -3.48
CA ILE A 103 10.87 -2.61 -3.24
C ILE A 103 10.44 -2.62 -1.78
N HIS A 104 9.13 -2.76 -1.56
CA HIS A 104 8.52 -2.95 -0.26
C HIS A 104 7.59 -4.15 -0.27
N THR A 105 7.79 -5.05 0.70
CA THR A 105 6.84 -6.09 1.06
C THR A 105 6.41 -5.87 2.51
N LEU A 106 5.12 -5.76 2.75
CA LEU A 106 4.53 -5.66 4.08
C LEU A 106 3.40 -6.68 4.22
N GLU A 107 3.45 -7.50 5.25
CA GLU A 107 2.31 -8.38 5.58
C GLU A 107 1.20 -7.54 6.23
N GLN A 108 1.43 -6.96 7.42
CA GLN A 108 0.36 -6.36 8.23
C GLN A 108 0.67 -4.93 8.71
N CYS A 109 -0.28 -4.02 8.47
CA CYS A 109 -0.24 -2.64 8.98
C CYS A 109 -1.54 -2.26 9.72
N LEU A 110 -1.45 -1.93 11.01
CA LEU A 110 -2.62 -1.58 11.80
C LEU A 110 -3.08 -0.13 11.61
N THR A 111 -2.20 0.88 11.73
CA THR A 111 -2.64 2.29 11.91
C THR A 111 -2.29 3.24 10.76
N GLY A 112 -1.02 3.32 10.33
CA GLY A 112 -0.62 4.30 9.31
C GLY A 112 0.68 3.99 8.58
N MET A 113 0.63 4.00 7.26
CA MET A 113 1.79 3.84 6.38
C MET A 113 1.88 4.95 5.33
N GLN A 114 3.08 5.51 5.15
CA GLN A 114 3.45 6.36 4.02
C GLN A 114 4.68 5.75 3.33
N THR A 115 4.57 5.44 2.03
CA THR A 115 5.71 4.90 1.25
C THR A 115 5.93 5.65 -0.05
N VAL A 116 7.20 5.72 -0.47
CA VAL A 116 7.60 6.12 -1.82
C VAL A 116 8.53 5.06 -2.38
N GLY A 117 8.21 4.50 -3.54
CA GLY A 117 8.95 3.37 -4.09
C GLY A 117 8.62 2.99 -5.51
N LEU A 118 9.25 1.95 -6.06
CA LEU A 118 8.91 1.45 -7.39
C LEU A 118 7.81 0.38 -7.31
N ILE A 119 7.97 -0.57 -6.40
CA ILE A 119 7.11 -1.74 -6.24
C ILE A 119 6.69 -1.85 -4.78
N HIS A 120 5.39 -1.95 -4.55
CA HIS A 120 4.81 -2.20 -3.23
C HIS A 120 3.90 -3.43 -3.29
N THR A 121 4.18 -4.41 -2.43
CA THR A 121 3.30 -5.53 -2.13
C THR A 121 2.83 -5.38 -0.69
N LEU A 122 1.52 -5.39 -0.48
CA LEU A 122 0.91 -5.31 0.85
C LEU A 122 -0.17 -6.39 0.97
N GLU A 123 -0.12 -7.22 2.01
CA GLU A 123 -1.21 -8.15 2.29
C GLU A 123 -2.37 -7.38 2.95
N GLN A 124 -2.18 -6.82 4.15
CA GLN A 124 -3.29 -6.28 4.95
C GLN A 124 -2.99 -4.87 5.53
N CYS A 125 -3.91 -3.93 5.28
CA CYS A 125 -3.94 -2.64 6.00
C CYS A 125 -5.31 -2.30 6.60
N LEU A 126 -5.32 -2.04 7.90
CA LEU A 126 -6.54 -1.78 8.67
C LEU A 126 -7.01 -0.32 8.62
N ASN A 127 -6.12 0.67 8.66
CA ASN A 127 -6.51 2.09 8.85
C ASN A 127 -6.15 3.04 7.71
N SER A 128 -4.87 3.38 7.53
CA SER A 128 -4.48 4.43 6.59
C SER A 128 -3.19 4.12 5.83
N MET A 129 -3.24 4.31 4.51
CA MET A 129 -2.11 4.11 3.61
C MET A 129 -2.05 5.24 2.58
N GLN A 130 -0.86 5.82 2.41
CA GLN A 130 -0.55 6.77 1.36
C GLN A 130 0.69 6.26 0.62
N THR A 131 0.58 5.97 -0.68
CA THR A 131 1.72 5.47 -1.46
C THR A 131 1.91 6.22 -2.77
N VAL A 132 3.18 6.38 -3.15
CA VAL A 132 3.58 6.84 -4.48
C VAL A 132 4.54 5.82 -5.06
N GLY A 133 4.23 5.25 -6.22
CA GLY A 133 5.12 4.30 -6.87
C GLY A 133 4.65 3.75 -8.20
N LEU A 134 5.47 2.96 -8.89
CA LEU A 134 5.12 2.49 -10.24
C LEU A 134 4.05 1.39 -10.18
N ILE A 135 4.24 0.40 -9.30
CA ILE A 135 3.41 -0.80 -9.20
C ILE A 135 2.97 -0.99 -7.75
N HIS A 136 1.68 -1.21 -7.55
CA HIS A 136 1.10 -1.57 -6.26
C HIS A 136 0.27 -2.85 -6.42
N THR A 137 0.57 -3.86 -5.63
CA THR A 137 -0.27 -5.04 -5.42
C THR A 137 -0.71 -5.05 -3.97
N ILE A 138 -2.01 -5.04 -3.73
CA ILE A 138 -2.58 -5.00 -2.39
C ILE A 138 -3.68 -6.05 -2.29
N GLU A 139 -3.66 -6.88 -1.27
CA GLU A 139 -4.73 -7.86 -1.06
C GLU A 139 -5.91 -7.17 -0.38
N GLN A 140 -5.76 -6.71 0.87
CA GLN A 140 -6.87 -6.25 1.70
C GLN A 140 -6.64 -4.85 2.29
N CYS A 141 -7.63 -3.96 2.11
CA CYS A 141 -7.65 -2.64 2.75
C CYS A 141 -9.03 -2.29 3.33
N LEU A 142 -9.08 -2.12 4.65
CA LEU A 142 -10.35 -1.89 5.35
C LEU A 142 -10.78 -0.42 5.35
N ASN A 143 -9.92 0.54 5.65
CA ASN A 143 -10.32 1.94 5.83
C ASN A 143 -9.97 2.89 4.67
N ARG A 144 -8.80 3.51 4.69
CA ARG A 144 -8.44 4.60 3.77
C ARG A 144 -7.14 4.30 3.05
N MET A 145 -7.18 4.41 1.72
CA MET A 145 -5.96 4.38 0.92
C MET A 145 -6.00 5.45 -0.15
N GLN A 146 -4.88 6.15 -0.29
CA GLN A 146 -4.59 7.11 -1.34
C GLN A 146 -3.34 6.63 -2.08
N THR A 147 -3.43 6.39 -3.39
CA THR A 147 -2.27 5.94 -4.17
C THR A 147 -2.07 6.78 -5.43
N ALA A 148 -0.81 6.97 -5.82
CA ALA A 148 -0.43 7.51 -7.11
C ALA A 148 0.58 6.59 -7.77
N GLY A 149 0.31 6.12 -8.99
CA GLY A 149 1.18 5.15 -9.64
C GLY A 149 0.80 4.70 -11.05
N LEU A 150 1.63 3.90 -11.71
CA LEU A 150 1.32 3.45 -13.07
C LEU A 150 0.28 2.33 -13.06
N ILE A 151 0.49 1.32 -12.21
CA ILE A 151 -0.32 0.10 -12.13
C ILE A 151 -0.75 -0.12 -10.68
N HIS A 152 -2.04 -0.37 -10.49
CA HIS A 152 -2.62 -0.77 -9.21
C HIS A 152 -3.44 -2.04 -9.41
N THR A 153 -3.12 -3.07 -8.64
CA THR A 153 -3.95 -4.25 -8.43
C THR A 153 -4.39 -4.25 -6.98
N LEU A 154 -5.70 -4.29 -6.73
CA LEU A 154 -6.28 -4.45 -5.40
C LEU A 154 -7.31 -5.57 -5.43
N GLU A 155 -7.25 -6.50 -4.48
CA GLU A 155 -8.28 -7.53 -4.36
C GLU A 155 -9.50 -6.95 -3.63
N GLN A 156 -9.38 -6.58 -2.35
CA GLN A 156 -10.52 -6.27 -1.49
C GLN A 156 -10.46 -4.89 -0.82
N ARG A 157 -11.57 -4.15 -0.93
CA ARG A 157 -11.81 -2.87 -0.27
C ARG A 157 -13.12 -2.83 0.50
N LEU A 158 -13.05 -2.43 1.76
CA LEU A 158 -14.23 -2.08 2.53
C LEU A 158 -14.64 -0.60 2.36
N ASN A 159 -13.80 0.38 2.74
CA ASN A 159 -14.26 1.77 2.88
C ASN A 159 -13.95 2.75 1.72
N SER A 160 -12.73 3.29 1.60
CA SER A 160 -12.53 4.51 0.79
C SER A 160 -11.25 4.52 -0.04
N MET A 161 -11.40 4.65 -1.36
CA MET A 161 -10.32 4.70 -2.35
C MET A 161 -10.18 6.09 -2.97
N GLN A 162 -8.95 6.56 -3.09
CA GLN A 162 -8.59 7.61 -4.03
C GLN A 162 -7.33 7.17 -4.78
N THR A 163 -7.40 6.99 -6.10
CA THR A 163 -6.23 6.62 -6.90
C THR A 163 -6.04 7.52 -8.12
N VAL A 164 -4.78 7.74 -8.48
CA VAL A 164 -4.38 8.33 -9.75
C VAL A 164 -3.38 7.41 -10.41
N GLY A 165 -3.65 6.96 -11.64
CA GLY A 165 -2.73 6.07 -12.33
C GLY A 165 -3.09 5.67 -13.74
N LEU A 166 -2.24 4.89 -14.42
CA LEU A 166 -2.52 4.51 -15.81
C LEU A 166 -3.53 3.35 -15.87
N ILE A 167 -3.29 2.31 -15.07
CA ILE A 167 -4.06 1.06 -15.06
C ILE A 167 -4.49 0.76 -13.63
N HIS A 168 -5.77 0.46 -13.46
CA HIS A 168 -6.35 -0.04 -12.21
C HIS A 168 -7.11 -1.33 -12.48
N THR A 169 -6.77 -2.37 -11.73
CA THR A 169 -7.53 -3.61 -11.62
C THR A 169 -7.99 -3.74 -10.17
N LEU A 170 -9.29 -3.88 -9.98
CA LEU A 170 -9.90 -4.09 -8.67
C LEU A 170 -10.90 -5.25 -8.75
N GLU A 171 -10.82 -6.19 -7.81
CA GLU A 171 -11.84 -7.22 -7.69
C GLU A 171 -13.07 -6.66 -6.96
N GLN A 172 -12.96 -6.31 -5.67
CA GLN A 172 -14.11 -5.98 -4.83
C GLN A 172 -13.98 -4.64 -4.11
N CYS A 173 -14.96 -3.74 -4.26
CA CYS A 173 -15.10 -2.55 -3.43
C CYS A 173 -16.52 -2.37 -2.88
N LEU A 174 -16.63 -2.37 -1.54
CA LEU A 174 -17.91 -2.16 -0.87
C LEU A 174 -18.36 -0.69 -0.94
N ASN A 175 -17.69 0.24 -0.25
CA ASN A 175 -18.28 1.57 -0.02
C ASN A 175 -17.97 2.60 -1.14
N SER A 176 -16.77 3.17 -1.18
CA SER A 176 -16.51 4.36 -2.01
C SER A 176 -15.18 4.33 -2.77
N MET A 177 -15.24 4.66 -4.06
CA MET A 177 -14.06 4.75 -4.92
C MET A 177 -14.08 6.02 -5.78
N GLN A 178 -12.95 6.73 -5.78
CA GLN A 178 -12.63 7.79 -6.72
C GLN A 178 -11.35 7.43 -7.47
N THR A 179 -11.38 7.37 -8.80
CA THR A 179 -10.18 7.08 -9.61
C THR A 179 -10.03 8.05 -10.79
N VAL A 180 -8.77 8.32 -11.14
CA VAL A 180 -8.41 8.99 -12.39
C VAL A 180 -7.35 8.14 -13.09
N GLY A 181 -7.61 7.72 -14.33
CA GLY A 181 -6.65 6.88 -15.05
C GLY A 181 -7.00 6.52 -16.48
N LEU A 182 -6.11 5.83 -17.20
CA LEU A 182 -6.37 5.48 -18.60
C LEU A 182 -7.33 4.30 -18.72
N ILE A 183 -7.09 3.25 -17.94
CA ILE A 183 -7.80 1.97 -18.00
C ILE A 183 -8.25 1.59 -16.59
N HIS A 184 -9.52 1.24 -16.44
CA HIS A 184 -10.08 0.68 -15.21
C HIS A 184 -10.79 -0.63 -15.52
N THR A 185 -10.42 -1.68 -14.81
CA THR A 185 -11.13 -2.96 -14.76
C THR A 185 -11.61 -3.17 -13.33
N LEU A 186 -12.92 -3.37 -13.17
CA LEU A 186 -13.55 -3.63 -11.88
C LEU A 186 -14.49 -4.83 -12.01
N GLU A 187 -14.40 -5.78 -11.09
CA GLU A 187 -15.37 -6.87 -11.01
C GLU A 187 -16.63 -6.39 -10.27
N GLN A 188 -16.52 -6.01 -8.99
CA GLN A 188 -17.69 -5.76 -8.13
C GLN A 188 -17.62 -4.42 -7.37
N CYS A 189 -18.66 -3.60 -7.54
CA CYS A 189 -18.86 -2.35 -6.80
C CYS A 189 -20.22 -2.30 -6.07
N LEU A 190 -20.22 -2.19 -4.74
CA LEU A 190 -21.47 -2.20 -3.99
C LEU A 190 -22.13 -0.82 -3.90
N THR A 191 -21.45 0.24 -3.46
CA THR A 191 -22.14 1.47 -2.98
C THR A 191 -21.93 2.71 -3.85
N GLY A 192 -20.70 3.06 -4.25
CA GLY A 192 -20.45 4.27 -5.04
C GLY A 192 -19.09 4.33 -5.74
N MET A 193 -19.10 4.64 -7.04
CA MET A 193 -17.89 4.86 -7.84
C MET A 193 -17.95 6.17 -8.62
N GLN A 194 -16.85 6.93 -8.61
CA GLN A 194 -16.61 8.08 -9.48
C GLN A 194 -15.31 7.86 -10.25
N THR A 195 -15.36 7.80 -11.58
CA THR A 195 -14.14 7.60 -12.39
C THR A 195 -14.02 8.58 -13.55
N VAL A 196 -12.77 8.93 -13.87
CA VAL A 196 -12.41 9.64 -15.09
C VAL A 196 -11.33 8.83 -15.80
N GLY A 197 -11.59 8.41 -17.04
CA GLY A 197 -10.60 7.63 -17.78
C GLY A 197 -10.95 7.29 -19.22
N LEU A 198 -10.00 6.73 -19.99
CA LEU A 198 -10.25 6.44 -21.40
C LEU A 198 -11.16 5.22 -21.57
N ILE A 199 -10.88 4.15 -20.83
CA ILE A 199 -11.53 2.85 -20.95
C ILE A 199 -11.97 2.39 -19.56
N HIS A 200 -13.24 1.98 -19.45
CA HIS A 200 -13.80 1.33 -18.27
C HIS A 200 -14.41 -0.01 -18.65
N THR A 201 -14.04 -1.06 -17.94
CA THR A 201 -14.67 -2.38 -17.99
C THR A 201 -15.17 -2.70 -16.60
N LEU A 202 -16.48 -2.97 -16.47
CA LEU A 202 -17.12 -3.29 -15.21
C LEU A 202 -18.04 -4.50 -15.38
N GLU A 203 -17.91 -5.47 -14.48
CA GLU A 203 -18.85 -6.58 -14.42
C GLU A 203 -20.13 -6.15 -13.66
N GLN A 204 -20.03 -5.81 -12.38
CA GLN A 204 -21.20 -5.62 -11.50
C GLN A 204 -21.19 -4.30 -10.72
N CYS A 205 -22.26 -3.51 -10.85
CA CYS A 205 -22.54 -2.33 -10.01
C CYS A 205 -23.91 -2.42 -9.34
N LEU A 206 -23.93 -2.36 -8.01
CA LEU A 206 -25.17 -2.46 -7.23
C LEU A 206 -25.90 -1.12 -7.04
N ASN A 207 -25.20 -0.01 -6.73
CA ASN A 207 -25.85 1.24 -6.33
C ASN A 207 -25.65 2.44 -7.27
N SER A 208 -24.48 3.09 -7.21
CA SER A 208 -24.29 4.38 -7.88
C SER A 208 -22.96 4.48 -8.61
N MET A 209 -23.03 4.94 -9.86
CA MET A 209 -21.86 5.12 -10.70
C MET A 209 -21.90 6.43 -11.46
N GLN A 210 -20.79 7.17 -11.43
CA GLN A 210 -20.55 8.35 -12.25
C GLN A 210 -19.24 8.14 -13.03
N THR A 211 -19.30 8.05 -14.36
CA THR A 211 -18.09 7.92 -15.19
C THR A 211 -18.00 8.99 -16.26
N VAL A 212 -16.76 9.40 -16.57
CA VAL A 212 -16.43 10.19 -17.74
C VAL A 212 -15.33 9.45 -18.50
N GLY A 213 -15.57 9.10 -19.76
CA GLY A 213 -14.56 8.36 -20.54
C GLY A 213 -14.90 8.08 -21.99
N LEU A 214 -13.92 7.61 -22.78
CA LEU A 214 -14.15 7.37 -24.20
C LEU A 214 -15.01 6.11 -24.43
N ILE A 215 -14.67 5.03 -23.73
CA ILE A 215 -15.26 3.69 -23.91
C ILE A 215 -15.70 3.15 -22.55
N HIS A 216 -16.92 2.64 -22.48
CA HIS A 216 -17.46 1.94 -21.32
C HIS A 216 -18.04 0.60 -21.75
N THR A 217 -17.65 -0.47 -21.07
CA THR A 217 -18.26 -1.80 -21.15
C THR A 217 -18.79 -2.15 -19.76
N LEU A 218 -20.09 -2.43 -19.66
CA LEU A 218 -20.77 -2.79 -18.42
C LEU A 218 -21.63 -4.03 -18.64
N GLU A 219 -21.45 -5.06 -17.81
CA GLU A 219 -22.32 -6.23 -17.83
C GLU A 219 -23.62 -5.95 -17.04
N GLN A 220 -23.54 -5.61 -15.75
CA GLN A 220 -24.71 -5.52 -14.87
C GLN A 220 -24.74 -4.25 -14.01
N CYS A 221 -25.83 -3.49 -14.08
CA CYS A 221 -26.09 -2.34 -13.19
C CYS A 221 -27.51 -2.37 -12.58
N LEU A 222 -27.58 -2.45 -11.25
CA LEU A 222 -28.86 -2.64 -10.55
C LEU A 222 -29.63 -1.34 -10.30
N ASN A 223 -28.97 -0.24 -9.91
CA ASN A 223 -29.65 0.98 -9.44
C ASN A 223 -29.46 2.22 -10.34
N SER A 224 -28.29 2.86 -10.32
CA SER A 224 -28.10 4.16 -10.98
C SER A 224 -26.72 4.34 -11.63
N MET A 225 -26.74 4.71 -12.91
CA MET A 225 -25.55 5.10 -13.66
C MET A 225 -25.74 6.47 -14.34
N GLN A 226 -24.76 7.36 -14.17
CA GLN A 226 -24.57 8.56 -14.99
C GLN A 226 -23.25 8.42 -15.74
N THR A 227 -23.26 8.56 -17.05
CA THR A 227 -22.04 8.40 -17.85
C THR A 227 -21.97 9.35 -19.03
N VAL A 228 -20.79 9.91 -19.26
CA VAL A 228 -20.46 10.76 -20.41
C VAL A 228 -19.34 10.08 -21.19
N GLY A 229 -19.55 9.81 -22.47
CA GLY A 229 -18.54 9.14 -23.28
C GLY A 229 -18.87 8.98 -24.76
N LEU A 230 -17.93 8.46 -25.55
CA LEU A 230 -18.18 8.28 -27.00
C LEU A 230 -18.93 6.97 -27.28
N ILE A 231 -18.52 5.89 -26.62
CA ILE A 231 -18.99 4.52 -26.83
C ILE A 231 -19.40 3.90 -25.50
N HIS A 232 -20.60 3.31 -25.48
CA HIS A 232 -21.15 2.59 -24.33
C HIS A 232 -21.74 1.25 -24.78
N THR A 233 -21.23 0.15 -24.23
CA THR A 233 -21.83 -1.18 -24.32
C THR A 233 -22.38 -1.56 -22.96
N LEU A 234 -23.67 -1.88 -22.89
CA LEU A 234 -24.37 -2.30 -21.68
C LEU A 234 -25.21 -3.54 -21.98
N GLU A 235 -25.05 -4.59 -21.18
CA GLU A 235 -25.93 -5.76 -21.23
C GLU A 235 -27.19 -5.52 -20.38
N GLN A 236 -27.08 -5.51 -19.05
CA GLN A 236 -28.22 -5.51 -18.14
C GLN A 236 -28.26 -4.25 -17.25
N CYS A 237 -29.41 -3.56 -17.24
CA CYS A 237 -29.69 -2.48 -16.30
C CYS A 237 -31.15 -2.50 -15.82
N LEU A 238 -31.36 -2.45 -14.51
CA LEU A 238 -32.67 -2.68 -13.89
C LEU A 238 -33.48 -1.42 -13.55
N ASN A 239 -32.85 -0.34 -13.09
CA ASN A 239 -33.57 0.83 -12.56
C ASN A 239 -33.35 2.13 -13.35
N SER A 240 -32.13 2.68 -13.38
CA SER A 240 -31.91 4.01 -13.96
C SER A 240 -30.53 4.20 -14.59
N MET A 241 -30.54 4.85 -15.77
CA MET A 241 -29.34 5.24 -16.51
C MET A 241 -29.53 6.64 -17.11
N GLN A 242 -28.46 7.43 -17.13
CA GLN A 242 -28.36 8.69 -17.87
C GLN A 242 -27.06 8.67 -18.67
N THR A 243 -27.18 8.62 -20.00
CA THR A 243 -26.04 8.58 -20.93
C THR A 243 -25.96 9.86 -21.75
N ALA A 244 -24.74 10.34 -21.97
CA ALA A 244 -24.44 11.33 -23.01
C ALA A 244 -23.30 10.79 -23.87
N GLY A 245 -23.61 10.42 -25.11
CA GLY A 245 -22.64 9.83 -26.03
C GLY A 245 -23.11 9.67 -27.46
N LEU A 246 -22.22 9.19 -28.32
CA LEU A 246 -22.45 9.09 -29.77
C LEU A 246 -22.89 7.68 -30.21
N ILE A 247 -22.39 6.64 -29.53
CA ILE A 247 -22.63 5.23 -29.85
C ILE A 247 -23.06 4.52 -28.57
N HIS A 248 -24.23 3.91 -28.58
CA HIS A 248 -24.76 3.12 -27.47
C HIS A 248 -25.29 1.77 -27.99
N THR A 249 -24.77 0.69 -27.42
CA THR A 249 -25.22 -0.68 -27.63
C THR A 249 -25.83 -1.17 -26.33
N LEU A 250 -27.09 -1.58 -26.37
CA LEU A 250 -27.88 -1.98 -25.20
C LEU A 250 -28.55 -3.33 -25.48
N GLU A 251 -28.19 -4.36 -24.72
CA GLU A 251 -28.74 -5.73 -24.85
C GLU A 251 -29.69 -6.05 -23.69
N GLN A 252 -30.68 -5.17 -23.48
CA GLN A 252 -31.64 -5.26 -22.37
C GLN A 252 -32.37 -6.62 -22.30
N GLN A 253 -32.18 -7.33 -21.18
CA GLN A 253 -33.13 -8.33 -20.69
C GLN A 253 -33.89 -7.74 -19.50
N CYS A 254 -35.21 -7.52 -19.66
CA CYS A 254 -36.08 -6.87 -18.69
C CYS A 254 -37.50 -7.51 -18.66
N PRO A 255 -38.22 -7.45 -17.53
CA PRO A 255 -39.60 -7.95 -17.38
C PRO A 255 -40.69 -6.94 -17.81
#